data_AF-A0A6L7KLV6-F1
#
_entry.id   AF-A0A6L7KLV6-F1
#
_cell.length_a   1.000
_cell.length_b   1.000
_cell.length_c   1.000
_cell.angle_alpha   90.00
_cell.angle_beta   90.00
_cell.angle_gamma   90.00
#
_symmetry.space_group_name_H-M   'P 1'
#
loop_
_entity.id
_entity.type
_entity.pdbx_description
1 polymer ?
#
loop_
_entity_poly.entity_id
_entity_poly.type
_entity_poly.pdbx_seq_one_letter_code
_entity_poly.pdbx_strand_id
1 'polypeptide(L)'
;MTPAKPISEVEVVIAMRSARLAFSDGILAAARTERRDFRRRLKSDSVFQIAEFFFLLKCHGIRTARQVAEFARLHNEHLARAIASPEKLERLDRTRSQVDGACFSEVGIEKLVENFRRKPPSFDQSDLCRFLVTQQSFESCRKSLKVLRDVRLLDETRIAYGSKILHSPGTLEQVYRSHIDALCSRLLLDARNQDHE
;
A
#
# COMPACT_ATOMS: atom_id res chain seq x y z
N MET A 1 -30.01 25.59 -8.64
CA MET A 1 -28.80 24.88 -8.16
C MET A 1 -27.64 25.84 -8.26
N THR A 2 -27.21 26.41 -7.14
CA THR A 2 -26.02 27.25 -7.06
C THR A 2 -24.80 26.36 -7.28
N PRO A 3 -23.83 26.73 -8.14
CA PRO A 3 -22.61 25.94 -8.29
C PRO A 3 -21.81 25.98 -6.98
N ALA A 4 -21.35 24.83 -6.51
CA ALA A 4 -20.50 24.73 -5.34
C ALA A 4 -19.23 25.58 -5.56
N LYS A 5 -18.91 26.43 -4.57
CA LYS A 5 -17.70 27.26 -4.59
C LYS A 5 -16.46 26.35 -4.64
N PRO A 6 -15.43 26.70 -5.43
CA PRO A 6 -14.22 25.89 -5.52
C PRO A 6 -13.47 25.86 -4.18
N ILE A 7 -13.06 24.67 -3.77
CA ILE A 7 -12.20 24.44 -2.58
C ILE A 7 -10.86 25.15 -2.82
N SER A 8 -10.39 25.91 -1.84
CA SER A 8 -9.10 26.60 -1.93
C SER A 8 -7.91 25.64 -1.82
N GLU A 9 -6.77 26.03 -2.38
CA GLU A 9 -5.52 25.26 -2.28
C GLU A 9 -5.10 25.05 -0.81
N VAL A 10 -5.36 26.03 0.06
CA VAL A 10 -5.03 25.97 1.48
C VAL A 10 -5.87 24.90 2.19
N GLU A 11 -7.17 24.84 1.93
CA GLU A 11 -8.06 23.82 2.50
C GLU A 11 -7.63 22.42 2.07
N VAL A 12 -7.26 22.24 0.80
CA VAL A 12 -6.72 20.96 0.30
C VAL A 12 -5.46 20.55 1.07
N VAL A 13 -4.50 21.46 1.24
CA VAL A 13 -3.26 21.16 1.97
C VAL A 13 -3.52 20.81 3.44
N ILE A 14 -4.43 21.53 4.11
CA ILE A 14 -4.83 21.25 5.49
C ILE A 14 -5.50 19.87 5.60
N ALA A 15 -6.39 19.54 4.66
CA ALA A 15 -7.06 18.25 4.61
C ALA A 15 -6.06 17.10 4.40
N MET A 16 -5.12 17.25 3.46
CA MET A 16 -4.06 16.26 3.21
C MET A 16 -3.17 16.03 4.45
N ARG A 17 -2.72 17.11 5.11
CA ARG A 17 -1.90 17.02 6.33
C ARG A 17 -2.64 16.34 7.46
N SER A 18 -3.91 16.71 7.66
CA SER A 18 -4.73 16.15 8.73
C SER A 18 -5.05 14.67 8.48
N ALA A 19 -5.34 14.31 7.24
CA ALA A 19 -5.51 12.92 6.84
C ALA A 19 -4.22 12.12 7.10
N ARG A 20 -3.06 12.68 6.78
CA ARG A 20 -1.77 12.00 7.03
C ARG A 20 -1.47 11.82 8.53
N LEU A 21 -1.87 12.78 9.35
CA LEU A 21 -1.82 12.64 10.80
C LEU A 21 -2.76 11.53 11.29
N ALA A 22 -4.00 11.48 10.80
CA ALA A 22 -4.95 10.42 11.12
C ALA A 22 -4.43 9.02 10.79
N PHE A 23 -3.74 8.86 9.65
CA PHE A 23 -3.04 7.62 9.32
C PHE A 23 -1.97 7.27 10.38
N SER A 24 -1.13 8.26 10.71
CA SER A 24 -0.01 8.09 11.65
C SER A 24 -0.49 7.73 13.06
N ASP A 25 -1.58 8.35 13.51
CA ASP A 25 -2.16 8.04 14.81
C ASP A 25 -2.82 6.67 14.80
N GLY A 26 -3.58 6.34 13.75
CA GLY A 26 -4.23 5.04 13.59
C GLY A 26 -3.23 3.88 13.55
N ILE A 27 -2.13 4.01 12.81
CA ILE A 27 -1.13 2.94 12.70
C ILE A 27 -0.40 2.73 14.03
N LEU A 28 -0.12 3.80 14.78
CA LEU A 28 0.53 3.71 16.09
C LEU A 28 -0.40 3.13 17.16
N ALA A 29 -1.68 3.52 17.17
CA ALA A 29 -2.67 2.97 18.06
C ALA A 29 -2.87 1.46 17.83
N ALA A 30 -2.83 1.02 16.57
CA ALA A 30 -2.98 -0.39 16.21
C ALA A 30 -1.74 -1.25 16.57
N ALA A 31 -0.53 -0.69 16.44
CA ALA A 31 0.73 -1.44 16.60
C ALA A 31 1.08 -1.85 18.04
N ARG A 32 0.44 -1.26 19.07
CA ARG A 32 0.68 -1.55 20.51
C ARG A 32 2.17 -1.67 20.88
N THR A 33 3.02 -0.77 20.36
CA THR A 33 4.47 -0.80 20.57
C THR A 33 4.99 0.54 21.10
N GLU A 34 5.84 0.48 22.13
CA GLU A 34 6.53 1.65 22.69
C GLU A 34 7.93 1.85 22.10
N ARG A 35 8.41 0.92 21.27
CA ARG A 35 9.73 0.96 20.67
C ARG A 35 9.87 2.14 19.72
N ARG A 36 10.70 3.12 20.07
CA ARG A 36 10.87 4.38 19.31
C ARG A 36 11.29 4.15 17.86
N ASP A 37 12.16 3.16 17.61
CA ASP A 37 12.59 2.78 16.26
C ASP A 37 11.42 2.25 15.41
N PHE A 38 10.54 1.44 16.01
CA PHE A 38 9.34 0.93 15.34
C PHE A 38 8.34 2.05 15.09
N ARG A 39 8.05 2.89 16.08
CA ARG A 39 7.13 4.03 15.93
C ARG A 39 7.58 4.99 14.83
N ARG A 40 8.88 5.23 14.68
CA ARG A 40 9.43 6.02 13.56
C ARG A 40 9.19 5.33 12.22
N ARG A 41 9.41 4.01 12.14
CA ARG A 41 9.21 3.24 10.90
C ARG A 41 7.74 3.17 10.49
N LEU A 42 6.83 3.00 11.45
CA LEU A 42 5.39 2.91 11.21
C LEU A 42 4.80 4.17 10.55
N LYS A 43 5.42 5.33 10.79
CA LYS A 43 5.03 6.61 10.17
C LYS A 43 5.63 6.87 8.78
N SER A 44 6.50 5.97 8.30
CA SER A 44 7.19 6.16 7.03
C SER A 44 6.26 5.97 5.82
N ASP A 45 6.61 6.59 4.70
CA ASP A 45 5.88 6.43 3.43
C ASP A 45 5.83 4.97 2.97
N SER A 46 6.87 4.19 3.27
CA SER A 46 6.90 2.77 2.95
C SER A 46 5.76 2.00 3.62
N VAL A 47 5.43 2.30 4.89
CA VAL A 47 4.29 1.67 5.58
C VAL A 47 2.96 2.19 5.06
N PHE A 48 2.89 3.50 4.74
CA PHE A 48 1.71 4.08 4.11
C PHE A 48 1.37 3.40 2.78
N GLN A 49 2.36 3.21 1.91
CA GLN A 49 2.22 2.54 0.61
C GLN A 49 1.86 1.05 0.74
N ILE A 50 2.36 0.36 1.78
CA ILE A 50 1.95 -1.03 2.05
C ILE A 50 0.47 -1.07 2.46
N ALA A 51 0.04 -0.16 3.34
CA ALA A 51 -1.35 -0.08 3.76
C ALA A 51 -2.29 0.29 2.60
N GLU A 52 -1.86 1.22 1.75
CA GLU A 52 -2.52 1.58 0.48
C GLU A 52 -2.69 0.37 -0.43
N PHE A 53 -1.62 -0.41 -0.63
CA PHE A 53 -1.66 -1.61 -1.46
C PHE A 53 -2.73 -2.60 -1.00
N PHE A 54 -2.76 -2.94 0.30
CA PHE A 54 -3.77 -3.85 0.83
C PHE A 54 -5.19 -3.25 0.74
N PHE A 55 -5.34 -1.94 0.97
CA PHE A 55 -6.61 -1.25 0.81
C PHE A 55 -7.12 -1.31 -0.64
N LEU A 56 -6.26 -1.02 -1.62
CA LEU A 56 -6.60 -1.07 -3.04
C LEU A 56 -6.92 -2.50 -3.48
N LEU A 57 -6.15 -3.50 -3.04
CA LEU A 57 -6.42 -4.91 -3.30
C LEU A 57 -7.84 -5.30 -2.86
N LYS A 58 -8.23 -4.85 -1.65
CA LYS A 58 -9.58 -5.04 -1.09
C LYS A 58 -10.65 -4.31 -1.91
N CYS A 59 -10.42 -3.06 -2.28
CA CYS A 59 -11.35 -2.23 -3.04
C CYS A 59 -11.56 -2.74 -4.48
N HIS A 60 -10.53 -3.25 -5.13
CA HIS A 60 -10.62 -3.89 -6.44
C HIS A 60 -11.21 -5.31 -6.40
N GLY A 61 -11.50 -5.84 -5.21
CA GLY A 61 -12.12 -7.15 -5.05
C GLY A 61 -11.24 -8.30 -5.53
N ILE A 62 -9.92 -8.15 -5.48
CA ILE A 62 -8.96 -9.21 -5.83
C ILE A 62 -8.98 -10.25 -4.69
N ARG A 63 -9.74 -11.33 -4.91
CA ARG A 63 -10.02 -12.37 -3.89
C ARG A 63 -9.69 -13.78 -4.37
N THR A 64 -9.38 -13.94 -5.65
CA THR A 64 -9.14 -15.25 -6.27
C THR A 64 -7.76 -15.35 -6.90
N ALA A 65 -7.26 -16.58 -6.98
CA ALA A 65 -6.04 -16.93 -7.71
C ALA A 65 -6.00 -16.37 -9.14
N ARG A 66 -7.12 -16.44 -9.87
CA ARG A 66 -7.20 -15.90 -11.23
C ARG A 66 -7.01 -14.38 -11.26
N GLN A 67 -7.63 -13.67 -10.34
CA GLN A 67 -7.53 -12.21 -10.27
C GLN A 67 -6.12 -11.75 -9.87
N VAL A 68 -5.45 -12.44 -8.94
CA VAL A 68 -4.08 -12.05 -8.57
C VAL A 68 -3.08 -12.34 -9.69
N ALA A 69 -3.29 -13.41 -10.46
CA ALA A 69 -2.48 -13.70 -11.64
C ALA A 69 -2.63 -12.59 -12.69
N GLU A 70 -3.86 -12.16 -12.95
CA GLU A 70 -4.13 -11.07 -13.87
C GLU A 70 -3.53 -9.75 -13.40
N PHE A 71 -3.65 -9.46 -12.12
CA PHE A 71 -3.03 -8.28 -11.52
C PHE A 71 -1.49 -8.29 -11.67
N ALA A 72 -0.84 -9.46 -11.53
CA ALA A 72 0.60 -9.60 -11.77
C ALA A 72 0.99 -9.38 -13.23
N ARG A 73 0.17 -9.81 -14.20
CA ARG A 73 0.41 -9.55 -15.63
C ARG A 73 0.27 -8.08 -15.97
N LEU A 74 -0.80 -7.43 -15.50
CA LEU A 74 -0.99 -5.98 -15.68
C LEU A 74 0.15 -5.17 -15.05
N HIS A 75 0.66 -5.63 -13.89
CA HIS A 75 1.85 -5.07 -13.27
C HIS A 75 3.08 -5.22 -14.19
N ASN A 76 3.36 -6.41 -14.72
CA ASN A 76 4.46 -6.62 -15.67
C ASN A 76 4.34 -5.73 -16.92
N GLU A 77 3.14 -5.60 -17.49
CA GLU A 77 2.90 -4.71 -18.64
C GLU A 77 3.17 -3.23 -18.29
N HIS A 78 2.81 -2.81 -17.08
CA HIS A 78 3.16 -1.49 -16.59
C HIS A 78 4.68 -1.29 -16.48
N LEU A 79 5.39 -2.27 -15.88
CA LEU A 79 6.84 -2.21 -15.75
C LEU A 79 7.55 -2.25 -17.11
N ALA A 80 7.10 -3.07 -18.05
CA ALA A 80 7.65 -3.12 -19.41
C ALA A 80 7.57 -1.75 -20.11
N ARG A 81 6.44 -1.04 -19.96
CA ARG A 81 6.27 0.33 -20.48
C ARG A 81 7.17 1.35 -19.78
N ALA A 82 7.50 1.15 -18.51
CA ALA A 82 8.47 1.98 -17.80
C ALA A 82 9.89 1.69 -18.29
N ILE A 83 10.28 0.41 -18.41
CA ILE A 83 11.60 -0.02 -18.90
C ILE A 83 11.90 0.50 -20.30
N ALA A 84 10.88 0.56 -21.18
CA ALA A 84 11.02 1.08 -22.53
C ALA A 84 11.22 2.61 -22.59
N SER A 85 11.08 3.34 -21.48
CA SER A 85 11.15 4.81 -21.44
C SER A 85 12.10 5.29 -20.33
N PRO A 86 13.32 5.73 -20.67
CA PRO A 86 14.27 6.28 -19.70
C PRO A 86 13.69 7.42 -18.85
N GLU A 87 12.90 8.31 -19.45
CA GLU A 87 12.21 9.41 -18.75
C GLU A 87 11.24 8.88 -17.68
N LYS A 88 10.50 7.81 -17.95
CA LYS A 88 9.61 7.20 -16.94
C LYS A 88 10.42 6.60 -15.80
N LEU A 89 11.56 5.96 -16.08
CA LEU A 89 12.44 5.43 -15.04
C LEU A 89 13.00 6.53 -14.15
N GLU A 90 13.41 7.65 -14.75
CA GLU A 90 13.88 8.84 -14.03
C GLU A 90 12.78 9.43 -13.13
N ARG A 91 11.55 9.57 -13.65
CA ARG A 91 10.40 10.06 -12.86
C ARG A 91 10.02 9.14 -11.70
N LEU A 92 10.28 7.84 -11.83
CA LEU A 92 10.08 6.86 -10.76
C LEU A 92 11.25 6.80 -9.78
N ASP A 93 12.36 7.47 -10.08
CA ASP A 93 13.63 7.35 -9.36
C ASP A 93 14.07 5.88 -9.24
N ARG A 94 14.02 5.14 -10.36
CA ARG A 94 14.38 3.72 -10.41
C ARG A 94 15.35 3.42 -11.53
N THR A 95 16.25 2.49 -11.26
CA THR A 95 17.10 1.93 -12.31
C THR A 95 16.34 0.86 -13.10
N ARG A 96 16.72 0.68 -14.37
CA ARG A 96 16.17 -0.40 -15.20
C ARG A 96 16.29 -1.77 -14.53
N SER A 97 17.44 -2.06 -13.90
CA SER A 97 17.68 -3.35 -13.23
C SER A 97 16.73 -3.58 -12.04
N GLN A 98 16.40 -2.53 -11.28
CA GLN A 98 15.42 -2.64 -10.17
C GLN A 98 14.03 -2.97 -10.69
N VAL A 99 13.60 -2.32 -11.78
CA VAL A 99 12.29 -2.53 -12.38
C VAL A 99 12.21 -3.89 -13.06
N ASP A 100 13.25 -4.28 -13.81
CA ASP A 100 13.31 -5.58 -14.47
C ASP A 100 13.28 -6.74 -13.47
N GLY A 101 14.04 -6.63 -12.37
CA GLY A 101 14.02 -7.60 -11.28
C GLY A 101 12.70 -7.66 -10.49
N ALA A 102 11.79 -6.71 -10.72
CA ALA A 102 10.46 -6.71 -10.12
C ALA A 102 9.38 -7.36 -10.99
N CYS A 103 9.65 -7.61 -12.26
CA CYS A 103 8.75 -8.38 -13.11
C CYS A 103 8.57 -9.81 -12.56
N PHE A 104 7.34 -10.32 -12.60
CA PHE A 104 7.05 -11.71 -12.32
C PHE A 104 7.34 -12.55 -13.57
N SER A 105 8.16 -13.59 -13.45
CA SER A 105 8.20 -14.65 -14.48
C SER A 105 6.94 -15.52 -14.41
N GLU A 106 6.68 -16.34 -15.41
CA GLU A 106 5.54 -17.29 -15.39
C GLU A 106 5.57 -18.20 -14.13
N VAL A 107 6.74 -18.77 -13.82
CA VAL A 107 6.95 -19.55 -12.58
C VAL A 107 6.72 -18.70 -11.32
N GLY A 108 7.07 -17.41 -11.36
CA GLY A 108 6.80 -16.46 -10.29
C GLY A 108 5.30 -16.22 -10.09
N ILE A 109 4.53 -16.11 -11.18
CA ILE A 109 3.07 -15.98 -11.15
C ILE A 109 2.43 -17.24 -10.60
N GLU A 110 2.89 -18.44 -11.02
CA GLU A 110 2.39 -19.71 -10.48
C GLU A 110 2.60 -19.80 -8.96
N LYS A 111 3.78 -19.42 -8.49
CA LYS A 111 4.08 -19.37 -7.05
C LYS A 111 3.19 -18.37 -6.31
N LEU A 112 3.03 -17.16 -6.86
CA LEU A 112 2.14 -16.13 -6.31
C LEU A 112 0.70 -16.65 -6.19
N VAL A 113 0.20 -17.28 -7.25
CA VAL A 113 -1.13 -17.88 -7.30
C VAL A 113 -1.30 -18.93 -6.21
N GLU A 114 -0.31 -19.81 -6.03
CA GLU A 114 -0.36 -20.85 -5.02
C GLU A 114 -0.35 -20.28 -3.60
N ASN A 115 0.48 -19.27 -3.34
CA ASN A 115 0.44 -18.53 -2.07
C ASN A 115 -0.92 -17.87 -1.82
N PHE A 116 -1.53 -17.30 -2.87
CA PHE A 116 -2.77 -16.56 -2.78
C PHE A 116 -4.02 -17.43 -2.65
N ARG A 117 -3.97 -18.71 -3.07
CA ARG A 117 -5.07 -19.68 -2.86
C ARG A 117 -5.35 -20.00 -1.39
N ARG A 118 -4.40 -19.68 -0.50
CA ARG A 118 -4.51 -19.93 0.92
C ARG A 118 -5.68 -19.14 1.52
N LYS A 119 -6.13 -19.60 2.69
CA LYS A 119 -7.17 -18.93 3.48
C LYS A 119 -6.56 -18.49 4.81
N PRO A 120 -6.37 -17.18 5.04
CA PRO A 120 -6.63 -16.05 4.14
C PRO A 120 -5.63 -15.94 2.96
N PRO A 121 -5.99 -15.23 1.87
CA PRO A 121 -5.07 -14.98 0.76
C PRO A 121 -3.78 -14.32 1.25
N SER A 122 -2.65 -14.87 0.82
CA SER A 122 -1.35 -14.51 1.36
C SER A 122 -0.34 -14.22 0.26
N PHE A 123 0.65 -13.39 0.57
CA PHE A 123 1.78 -13.06 -0.29
C PHE A 123 3.07 -13.45 0.41
N ASP A 124 4.10 -13.85 -0.33
CA ASP A 124 5.44 -13.84 0.27
C ASP A 124 6.03 -12.42 0.29
N GLN A 125 7.14 -12.25 1.01
CA GLN A 125 7.80 -10.95 1.11
C GLN A 125 8.27 -10.41 -0.26
N SER A 126 8.71 -11.29 -1.16
CA SER A 126 9.19 -10.90 -2.48
C SER A 126 8.04 -10.45 -3.38
N ASP A 127 6.89 -11.11 -3.30
CA ASP A 127 5.67 -10.73 -4.03
C ASP A 127 5.28 -9.27 -3.73
N LEU A 128 5.20 -8.90 -2.46
CA LEU A 128 4.91 -7.53 -2.04
C LEU A 128 6.00 -6.53 -2.47
N CYS A 129 7.28 -6.92 -2.40
CA CYS A 129 8.37 -6.05 -2.86
C CYS A 129 8.26 -5.76 -4.36
N ARG A 130 7.88 -6.75 -5.18
CA ARG A 130 7.69 -6.61 -6.62
C ARG A 130 6.56 -5.63 -6.92
N PHE A 131 5.38 -5.86 -6.36
CA PHE A 131 4.22 -4.98 -6.56
C PHE A 131 4.48 -3.53 -6.16
N LEU A 132 5.32 -3.30 -5.16
CA LEU A 132 5.62 -1.97 -4.61
C LEU A 132 6.89 -1.31 -5.18
N VAL A 133 7.54 -1.90 -6.21
CA VAL A 133 8.83 -1.41 -6.72
C VAL A 133 8.77 0.04 -7.20
N THR A 134 7.63 0.45 -7.78
CA THR A 134 7.44 1.80 -8.32
C THR A 134 7.28 2.84 -7.21
N GLN A 135 6.89 2.42 -6.01
CA GLN A 135 6.63 3.31 -4.87
C GLN A 135 7.80 3.31 -3.88
N GLN A 136 8.53 2.20 -3.76
CA GLN A 136 9.63 2.04 -2.81
C GLN A 136 10.67 1.01 -3.25
N SER A 137 11.87 1.08 -2.67
CA SER A 137 12.89 0.05 -2.86
C SER A 137 12.54 -1.25 -2.13
N PHE A 138 13.06 -2.37 -2.64
CA PHE A 138 12.88 -3.69 -2.01
C PHE A 138 13.37 -3.69 -0.57
N GLU A 139 14.51 -3.07 -0.29
CA GLU A 139 15.07 -3.03 1.07
C GLU A 139 14.17 -2.25 2.03
N SER A 140 13.58 -1.14 1.57
CA SER A 140 12.61 -0.40 2.37
C SER A 140 11.34 -1.23 2.62
N CYS A 141 10.83 -1.90 1.58
CA CYS A 141 9.67 -2.76 1.71
C CYS A 141 9.92 -3.88 2.74
N ARG A 142 11.03 -4.62 2.63
CA ARG A 142 11.41 -5.70 3.56
C ARG A 142 11.49 -5.24 5.01
N LYS A 143 12.15 -4.11 5.25
CA LYS A 143 12.27 -3.52 6.59
C LYS A 143 10.91 -3.14 7.18
N SER A 144 10.02 -2.59 6.36
CA SER A 144 8.67 -2.21 6.79
C SER A 144 7.79 -3.44 7.03
N LEU A 145 7.82 -4.45 6.16
CA LEU A 145 7.12 -5.72 6.35
C LEU A 145 7.59 -6.45 7.61
N LYS A 146 8.89 -6.39 7.92
CA LYS A 146 9.42 -6.89 9.20
C LYS A 146 8.78 -6.16 10.39
N VAL A 147 8.82 -4.83 10.42
CA VAL A 147 8.22 -4.07 11.53
C VAL A 147 6.73 -4.35 11.65
N LEU A 148 5.98 -4.36 10.54
CA LEU A 148 4.54 -4.65 10.54
C LEU A 148 4.21 -6.04 11.10
N ARG A 149 5.02 -7.06 10.81
CA ARG A 149 4.91 -8.38 11.45
C ARG A 149 5.19 -8.33 12.94
N ASP A 150 6.31 -7.70 13.31
CA ASP A 150 6.77 -7.66 14.71
C ASP A 150 5.75 -6.94 15.61
N VAL A 151 4.94 -6.03 15.06
CA VAL A 151 3.84 -5.33 15.75
C VAL A 151 2.44 -5.91 15.48
N ARG A 152 2.35 -7.09 14.85
CA ARG A 152 1.09 -7.80 14.56
C ARG A 152 0.07 -7.02 13.74
N LEU A 153 0.56 -6.16 12.84
CA LEU A 153 -0.26 -5.53 11.80
C LEU A 153 -0.28 -6.35 10.50
N LEU A 154 0.64 -7.30 10.37
CA LEU A 154 0.62 -8.38 9.39
C LEU A 154 0.83 -9.70 10.13
N ASP A 155 0.05 -10.71 9.74
CA ASP A 155 0.22 -12.06 10.26
C ASP A 155 1.18 -12.83 9.38
N GLU A 156 2.06 -13.61 10.01
CA GLU A 156 3.04 -14.47 9.34
C GLU A 156 2.70 -15.94 9.61
N THR A 157 2.62 -16.73 8.55
CA THR A 157 2.58 -18.19 8.65
C THR A 157 3.81 -18.79 7.99
N ARG A 158 4.41 -19.79 8.63
CA ARG A 158 5.50 -20.57 8.04
C ARG A 158 4.92 -21.71 7.23
N ILE A 159 5.39 -21.88 6.00
CA ILE A 159 5.01 -22.99 5.13
C ILE A 159 6.16 -23.98 5.00
N ALA A 160 5.88 -25.14 4.40
CA ALA A 160 6.90 -26.14 4.07
C ALA A 160 8.09 -25.47 3.36
N TYR A 161 9.30 -25.96 3.61
CA TYR A 161 10.56 -25.39 3.10
C TYR A 161 10.94 -24.02 3.67
N GLY A 162 10.35 -23.61 4.81
CA GLY A 162 10.80 -22.44 5.58
C GLY A 162 10.41 -21.08 4.98
N SER A 163 9.61 -21.07 3.92
CA SER A 163 9.07 -19.83 3.35
C SER A 163 8.06 -19.19 4.31
N LYS A 164 8.05 -17.86 4.34
CA LYS A 164 7.15 -17.04 5.17
C LYS A 164 6.13 -16.39 4.26
N ILE A 165 4.85 -16.65 4.54
CA ILE A 165 3.73 -16.00 3.87
C ILE A 165 3.10 -14.99 4.82
N LEU A 166 2.64 -13.89 4.25
CA LEU A 166 2.12 -12.72 4.92
C LEU A 166 0.68 -12.49 4.48
N HIS A 167 -0.19 -12.19 5.43
CA HIS A 167 -1.52 -11.68 5.13
C HIS A 167 -1.86 -10.51 6.03
N SER A 168 -2.71 -9.62 5.54
CA SER A 168 -3.29 -8.57 6.37
C SER A 168 -4.54 -9.11 7.06
N PRO A 169 -4.69 -8.93 8.39
CA PRO A 169 -5.93 -9.22 9.09
C PRO A 169 -7.03 -8.16 8.83
N GLY A 170 -6.75 -7.13 8.02
CA GLY A 170 -7.67 -6.04 7.70
C GLY A 170 -7.36 -4.73 8.42
N THR A 171 -6.44 -4.74 9.38
CA THR A 171 -6.10 -3.57 10.19
C THR A 171 -5.44 -2.46 9.38
N LEU A 172 -4.53 -2.81 8.46
CA LEU A 172 -3.88 -1.82 7.59
C LEU A 172 -4.88 -1.12 6.67
N GLU A 173 -5.80 -1.89 6.10
CA GLU A 173 -6.87 -1.41 5.25
C GLU A 173 -7.82 -0.50 6.02
N GLN A 174 -8.10 -0.82 7.29
CA GLN A 174 -8.94 0.01 8.14
C GLN A 174 -8.26 1.34 8.48
N VAL A 175 -6.96 1.32 8.81
CA VAL A 175 -6.20 2.55 9.08
C VAL A 175 -6.12 3.42 7.82
N TYR A 176 -5.88 2.82 6.66
CA TYR A 176 -5.87 3.56 5.39
C TYR A 176 -7.25 4.08 5.01
N ARG A 177 -8.33 3.34 5.31
CA ARG A 177 -9.71 3.83 5.15
C ARG A 177 -9.95 5.09 5.99
N SER A 178 -9.59 5.07 7.27
CA SER A 178 -9.73 6.24 8.14
C SER A 178 -8.95 7.46 7.62
N HIS A 179 -7.81 7.24 6.96
CA HIS A 179 -7.06 8.30 6.27
C HIS A 179 -7.89 8.93 5.14
N ILE A 180 -8.47 8.11 4.26
CA ILE A 180 -9.34 8.59 3.18
C ILE A 180 -10.59 9.28 3.74
N ASP A 181 -11.24 8.69 4.74
CA ASP A 181 -12.44 9.26 5.36
C ASP A 181 -12.11 10.63 6.01
N ALA A 182 -10.95 10.78 6.64
CA ALA A 182 -10.50 12.05 7.21
C ALA A 182 -10.22 13.12 6.14
N LEU A 183 -9.70 12.70 4.98
CA LEU A 183 -9.49 13.58 3.81
C LEU A 183 -10.84 14.05 3.26
N CYS A 184 -11.73 13.10 2.94
CA CYS A 184 -13.03 13.39 2.36
C CYS A 184 -13.92 14.20 3.32
N SER A 185 -13.96 13.85 4.61
CA SER A 185 -14.81 14.54 5.58
C SER A 185 -14.44 16.01 5.68
N ARG A 186 -13.14 16.36 5.67
CA ARG A 186 -12.73 17.77 5.69
C ARG A 186 -13.13 18.51 4.41
N LEU A 187 -12.82 17.93 3.25
CA LEU A 187 -13.15 18.53 1.96
C LEU A 187 -14.67 18.70 1.76
N LEU A 188 -15.49 17.83 2.37
CA LEU A 188 -16.96 17.89 2.28
C LEU A 188 -17.61 18.75 3.37
N LEU A 189 -17.01 18.87 4.56
CA LEU A 189 -17.53 19.71 5.67
C LEU A 189 -17.33 21.19 5.36
N ASP A 190 -16.19 21.57 4.80
CA ASP A 190 -15.92 22.96 4.43
C ASP A 190 -16.84 23.43 3.29
N ALA A 191 -17.24 22.51 2.41
CA ALA A 191 -18.25 22.78 1.38
C ALA A 191 -19.67 23.02 1.93
N ARG A 192 -19.99 22.57 3.16
CA ARG A 192 -21.34 22.70 3.76
C ARG A 192 -21.45 23.82 4.78
N ASN A 193 -20.39 24.09 5.54
CA ASN A 193 -20.42 25.13 6.58
C ASN A 193 -20.38 26.56 5.99
N GLN A 194 -19.99 26.71 4.72
CA GLN A 194 -19.96 28.01 4.03
C GLN A 194 -21.25 28.35 3.27
N ASP A 195 -22.26 27.46 3.27
CA ASP A 195 -23.60 27.73 2.73
C ASP A 195 -24.53 28.41 3.77
N HIS A 196 -24.03 28.64 4.98
CA HIS A 196 -24.76 29.20 6.11
C HIS A 196 -24.19 30.55 6.61
N GLU A 197 -23.20 31.12 5.91
CA GLU A 197 -22.71 32.50 6.07
C GLU A 197 -23.09 33.35 4.86
#